data_AF-A0A962A911-F1
#
_entry.id   AF-A0A962A911-F1
#
_cell.length_a   1.000
_cell.length_b   1.000
_cell.length_c   1.000
_cell.angle_alpha   90.00
_cell.angle_beta   90.00
_cell.angle_gamma   90.00
#
_symmetry.space_group_name_H-M   'P 1'
#
loop_
_entity.id
_entity.type
_entity.pdbx_description
1 polymer ?
#
loop_
_entity_poly.entity_id
_entity_poly.type
_entity_poly.pdbx_seq_one_letter_code
_entity_poly.pdbx_strand_id
1 'polypeptide(L)'
;MRPCGQVRQPLRACLGEVESLCALGPQRESVRARRFLACEKPVRPRPVNFDAASTAALEAMYAAAALALTAMQSMATRGRNPVTEALDGAADIKEWAHYPDGDARDRGGRGRYYYHVHCVEDLGEREHGHFHVFLDPPSGEAELAPTHVIGLAMDSAGRLIRLFTTNGWVTGEYWREAETIVAALDGFSVESDPKRSDLDEWVSSVLRLYRPQIVDLLRGRDAALREIFTRDPASDALEDRTIRVLSTMDVDLLQQIGALEAALDDAATG
;
A
#
# COMPACT_ATOMS: atom_id res chain seq x y z
N MET A 1 38.86 8.13 4.69
CA MET A 1 38.66 8.18 3.23
C MET A 1 37.45 7.33 2.90
N ARG A 2 36.32 7.95 2.51
CA ARG A 2 35.16 7.23 1.97
C ARG A 2 35.44 6.98 0.48
N PRO A 3 35.16 5.79 -0.08
CA PRO A 3 35.41 5.57 -1.50
C PRO A 3 34.36 6.31 -2.34
N CYS A 4 34.86 6.75 -3.48
CA CYS A 4 34.21 7.46 -4.57
C CYS A 4 33.01 6.67 -5.15
N GLY A 5 31.87 7.35 -5.32
CA GLY A 5 30.96 7.22 -6.46
C GLY A 5 30.55 5.81 -6.92
N GLN A 6 29.83 5.06 -6.10
CA GLN A 6 28.92 4.06 -6.67
C GLN A 6 27.78 4.83 -7.35
N VAL A 7 27.81 4.86 -8.68
CA VAL A 7 26.67 5.29 -9.50
C VAL A 7 25.47 4.43 -9.08
N ARG A 8 24.45 5.03 -8.46
CA ARG A 8 23.21 4.33 -8.14
C ARG A 8 22.64 3.80 -9.46
N GLN A 9 22.41 2.49 -9.58
CA GLN A 9 21.70 1.97 -10.74
C GLN A 9 20.26 2.51 -10.72
N PRO A 10 19.75 3.06 -11.83
CA PRO A 10 18.40 3.61 -11.85
C PRO A 10 17.37 2.49 -11.63
N LEU A 11 16.56 2.62 -10.58
CA LEU A 11 15.56 1.60 -10.21
C LEU A 11 14.46 1.48 -11.27
N ARG A 12 14.26 2.54 -12.08
CA ARG A 12 13.35 2.52 -13.24
C ARG A 12 13.67 1.38 -14.22
N ALA A 13 14.95 1.05 -14.41
CA ALA A 13 15.35 -0.05 -15.29
C ALA A 13 14.96 -1.42 -14.71
N CYS A 14 15.14 -1.61 -13.40
CA CYS A 14 14.77 -2.83 -12.70
C CYS A 14 13.26 -3.08 -12.68
N LEU A 15 12.43 -2.02 -12.60
CA LEU A 15 10.97 -2.15 -12.62
C LEU A 15 10.46 -2.69 -13.97
N GLY A 16 11.04 -2.26 -15.09
CA GLY A 16 10.65 -2.79 -16.41
C GLY A 16 10.87 -4.30 -16.55
N GLU A 17 11.94 -4.82 -15.96
CA GLU A 17 12.23 -6.26 -15.93
C GLU A 17 11.24 -7.03 -15.06
N VAL A 18 10.87 -6.48 -13.90
CA VAL A 18 9.86 -7.06 -12.99
C VAL A 18 8.51 -7.16 -13.66
N GLU A 19 8.03 -6.07 -14.27
CA GLU A 19 6.72 -6.06 -14.94
C GLU A 19 6.66 -7.07 -16.09
N SER A 20 7.76 -7.23 -16.83
CA SER A 20 7.89 -8.23 -17.88
C SER A 20 7.83 -9.66 -17.32
N LEU A 21 8.54 -9.94 -16.22
CA LEU A 21 8.53 -11.26 -15.57
C LEU A 21 7.17 -11.61 -14.95
N CYS A 22 6.51 -10.66 -14.29
CA CYS A 22 5.16 -10.83 -13.73
C CYS A 22 4.13 -11.13 -14.83
N ALA A 23 4.28 -10.54 -16.02
CA ALA A 23 3.39 -10.79 -17.16
C ALA A 23 3.56 -12.19 -17.78
N LEU A 24 4.67 -12.90 -17.51
CA LEU A 24 5.01 -14.21 -18.07
C LEU A 24 4.64 -15.40 -17.16
N GLY A 25 4.17 -15.16 -15.93
CA GLY A 25 3.74 -16.21 -15.00
C GLY A 25 2.54 -17.01 -15.53
N PRO A 26 2.37 -18.29 -15.13
CA PRO A 26 1.25 -19.11 -15.57
C PRO A 26 -0.07 -18.48 -15.09
N GLN A 27 -0.80 -17.86 -16.00
CA GLN A 27 -2.18 -17.44 -15.76
C GLN A 27 -3.00 -18.71 -15.52
N ARG A 28 -3.13 -19.14 -14.26
CA ARG A 28 -4.02 -20.25 -13.92
C ARG A 28 -5.43 -19.84 -14.32
N GLU A 29 -5.96 -20.53 -15.32
CA GLU A 29 -7.35 -20.43 -15.77
C GLU A 29 -8.31 -20.75 -14.60
N SER A 30 -8.65 -19.75 -13.78
CA SER A 30 -9.79 -19.83 -12.87
C SER A 30 -10.24 -18.46 -12.36
N VAL A 31 -10.29 -17.46 -13.24
CA VAL A 31 -11.28 -16.40 -13.16
C VAL A 31 -11.71 -16.14 -14.60
N ARG A 32 -12.98 -16.36 -14.94
CA ARG A 32 -13.50 -15.94 -16.25
C ARG A 32 -13.51 -14.41 -16.27
N ALA A 33 -12.37 -13.80 -16.59
CA ALA A 33 -12.27 -12.42 -16.99
C ALA A 33 -13.06 -12.28 -18.29
N ARG A 34 -14.32 -11.84 -18.18
CA ARG A 34 -15.08 -11.41 -19.36
C ARG A 34 -14.38 -10.17 -19.90
N ARG A 35 -13.67 -10.37 -21.02
CA ARG A 35 -13.28 -9.40 -22.05
C ARG A 35 -13.36 -7.93 -21.59
N PHE A 36 -12.30 -7.47 -20.92
CA PHE A 36 -12.03 -6.06 -20.69
C PHE A 36 -12.02 -5.35 -22.06
N LEU A 37 -13.06 -4.59 -22.36
CA LEU A 37 -13.07 -3.65 -23.47
C LEU A 37 -12.27 -2.43 -23.01
N ALA A 38 -11.18 -2.17 -23.73
CA ALA A 38 -10.35 -1.00 -23.53
C ALA A 38 -11.13 0.30 -23.81
N CYS A 39 -10.85 1.32 -23.01
CA CYS A 39 -10.53 2.70 -23.40
C CYS A 39 -11.28 3.74 -22.56
N GLU A 40 -10.73 4.07 -21.39
CA GLU A 40 -10.83 5.43 -20.85
C GLU A 40 -9.43 5.92 -20.45
N LYS A 41 -9.20 7.23 -20.60
CA LYS A 41 -7.87 7.87 -20.48
C LYS A 41 -7.27 7.60 -19.09
N PRO A 42 -5.95 7.39 -18.97
CA PRO A 42 -5.32 7.24 -17.67
C PRO A 42 -5.61 8.46 -16.80
N VAL A 43 -6.28 8.25 -15.66
CA VAL A 43 -6.31 9.23 -14.56
C VAL A 43 -4.86 9.49 -14.20
N ARG A 44 -4.40 10.73 -14.35
CA ARG A 44 -3.01 11.08 -14.03
C ARG A 44 -2.86 11.07 -12.52
N PRO A 45 -1.92 10.30 -11.95
CA PRO A 45 -1.55 10.41 -10.55
C PRO A 45 -1.26 11.88 -10.22
N ARG A 46 -1.60 12.31 -9.00
CA ARG A 46 -1.24 13.65 -8.54
C ARG A 46 0.30 13.75 -8.56
N PRO A 47 0.89 14.87 -9.01
CA PRO A 47 2.34 15.02 -8.99
C PRO A 47 2.88 14.80 -7.59
N VAL A 48 3.88 13.93 -7.48
CA VAL A 48 4.56 13.63 -6.23
C VAL A 48 5.42 14.84 -5.86
N ASN A 49 5.17 15.44 -4.70
CA ASN A 49 5.94 16.57 -4.19
C ASN A 49 6.86 16.08 -3.07
N PHE A 50 8.17 16.27 -3.24
CA PHE A 50 9.19 16.00 -2.23
C PHE A 50 9.93 17.24 -1.73
N ASP A 51 9.45 18.44 -2.02
CA ASP A 51 10.12 19.72 -1.73
C ASP A 51 10.40 19.88 -0.21
N ALA A 52 9.55 19.30 0.63
CA ALA A 52 9.70 19.33 2.09
C ALA A 52 10.49 18.14 2.66
N ALA A 53 10.89 17.17 1.84
CA ALA A 53 11.60 15.98 2.30
C ALA A 53 13.09 16.28 2.48
N SER A 54 13.66 15.85 3.61
CA SER A 54 15.11 15.91 3.81
C SER A 54 15.82 14.90 2.90
N THR A 55 17.10 15.13 2.58
CA THR A 55 17.92 14.16 1.84
C THR A 55 17.90 12.78 2.49
N ALA A 56 17.97 12.70 3.82
CA ALA A 56 17.89 11.43 4.55
C ALA A 56 16.53 10.73 4.35
N ALA A 57 15.43 11.48 4.30
CA ALA A 57 14.11 10.93 4.02
C ALA A 57 14.01 10.43 2.56
N LEU A 58 14.53 11.19 1.59
CA LEU A 58 14.61 10.78 0.20
C LEU A 58 15.42 9.48 0.03
N GLU A 59 16.57 9.38 0.69
CA GLU A 59 17.40 8.18 0.68
C GLU A 59 16.71 6.97 1.32
N ALA A 60 16.00 7.18 2.43
CA ALA A 60 15.21 6.13 3.07
C ALA A 60 14.08 5.62 2.16
N MET A 61 13.35 6.52 1.49
CA MET A 61 12.32 6.13 0.52
C MET A 61 12.92 5.42 -0.70
N TYR A 62 14.10 5.83 -1.17
CA TYR A 62 14.78 5.16 -2.29
C TYR A 62 15.26 3.76 -1.92
N ALA A 63 15.80 3.59 -0.71
CA ALA A 63 16.14 2.27 -0.18
C ALA A 63 14.90 1.37 -0.06
N ALA A 64 13.77 1.91 0.40
CA ALA A 64 12.51 1.19 0.45
C ALA A 64 12.01 0.80 -0.95
N ALA A 65 12.15 1.67 -1.96
CA ALA A 65 11.84 1.31 -3.34
C ALA A 65 12.69 0.12 -3.83
N ALA A 66 13.99 0.12 -3.53
CA ALA A 66 14.88 -0.99 -3.90
C ALA A 66 14.46 -2.31 -3.24
N LEU A 67 14.08 -2.28 -1.95
CA LEU A 67 13.59 -3.45 -1.22
C LEU A 67 12.26 -3.96 -1.78
N ALA A 68 11.29 -3.07 -2.02
CA ALA A 68 10.02 -3.42 -2.64
C ALA A 68 10.22 -4.07 -4.02
N LEU A 69 11.11 -3.52 -4.86
CA LEU A 69 11.43 -4.11 -6.16
C LEU A 69 12.12 -5.47 -6.02
N THR A 70 13.04 -5.62 -5.07
CA THR A 70 13.72 -6.90 -4.81
C THR A 70 12.72 -7.99 -4.40
N ALA A 71 11.78 -7.66 -3.51
CA ALA A 71 10.70 -8.55 -3.12
C ALA A 71 9.80 -8.93 -4.32
N MET A 72 9.42 -7.94 -5.15
CA MET A 72 8.67 -8.20 -6.38
C MET A 72 9.44 -9.07 -7.37
N GLN A 73 10.74 -8.86 -7.55
CA GLN A 73 11.61 -9.69 -8.38
C GLN A 73 11.63 -11.14 -7.85
N SER A 74 11.84 -11.33 -6.55
CA SER A 74 11.83 -12.66 -5.92
C SER A 74 10.51 -13.40 -6.17
N MET A 75 9.37 -12.74 -5.94
CA MET A 75 8.05 -13.30 -6.27
C MET A 75 7.93 -13.63 -7.77
N ALA A 76 8.36 -12.72 -8.65
CA ALA A 76 8.27 -12.90 -10.10
C ALA A 76 9.09 -14.09 -10.61
N THR A 77 10.27 -14.37 -10.03
CA THR A 77 11.05 -15.58 -10.39
C THR A 77 10.31 -16.89 -10.08
N ARG A 78 9.32 -16.85 -9.19
CA ARG A 78 8.43 -17.96 -8.82
C ARG A 78 7.11 -17.93 -9.58
N GLY A 79 6.95 -17.04 -10.57
CA GLY A 79 5.71 -16.82 -11.30
C GLY A 79 4.60 -16.20 -10.45
N ARG A 80 4.96 -15.46 -9.40
CA ARG A 80 4.06 -14.81 -8.45
C ARG A 80 4.18 -13.28 -8.54
N ASN A 81 3.18 -12.61 -8.01
CA ASN A 81 3.12 -11.18 -7.72
C ASN A 81 2.50 -10.97 -6.33
N PRO A 82 2.47 -9.74 -5.77
CA PRO A 82 1.93 -9.49 -4.43
C PRO A 82 0.52 -10.05 -4.19
N VAL A 83 -0.36 -9.95 -5.19
CA VAL A 83 -1.75 -10.45 -5.11
C VAL A 83 -1.78 -11.98 -5.05
N THR A 84 -1.09 -12.66 -5.97
CA THR A 84 -1.04 -14.13 -6.00
C THR A 84 -0.26 -14.74 -4.84
N GLU A 85 0.63 -13.97 -4.21
CA GLU A 85 1.35 -14.37 -2.99
C GLU A 85 0.42 -14.25 -1.78
N ALA A 86 -0.38 -13.18 -1.70
CA ALA A 86 -1.37 -13.00 -0.64
C ALA A 86 -2.45 -14.10 -0.66
N LEU A 87 -2.86 -14.49 -1.87
CA LEU A 87 -3.83 -15.56 -2.11
C LEU A 87 -3.22 -16.97 -2.04
N ASP A 88 -1.93 -17.11 -1.69
CA ASP A 88 -1.29 -18.42 -1.64
C ASP A 88 -1.94 -19.33 -0.59
N GLY A 89 -2.18 -20.58 -0.97
CA GLY A 89 -2.86 -21.56 -0.13
C GLY A 89 -4.38 -21.43 -0.04
N ALA A 90 -4.99 -20.41 -0.65
CA ALA A 90 -6.45 -20.31 -0.76
C ALA A 90 -7.00 -21.36 -1.73
N ALA A 91 -7.90 -22.22 -1.24
CA ALA A 91 -8.60 -23.19 -2.09
C ALA A 91 -9.64 -22.52 -3.00
N ASP A 92 -10.39 -21.56 -2.45
CA ASP A 92 -11.36 -20.73 -3.15
C ASP A 92 -11.12 -19.26 -2.77
N ILE A 93 -11.23 -18.37 -3.76
CA ILE A 93 -11.22 -16.92 -3.56
C ILE A 93 -12.66 -16.48 -3.33
N LYS A 94 -12.95 -15.94 -2.15
CA LYS A 94 -14.28 -15.51 -1.73
C LYS A 94 -14.27 -14.01 -1.50
N GLU A 95 -15.34 -13.36 -1.94
CA GLU A 95 -15.55 -11.94 -1.67
C GLU A 95 -15.55 -11.70 -0.17
N TRP A 96 -14.93 -10.59 0.26
CA TRP A 96 -14.82 -10.17 1.66
C TRP A 96 -14.02 -11.10 2.58
N ALA A 97 -13.54 -12.24 2.09
CA ALA A 97 -12.66 -13.11 2.87
C ALA A 97 -11.26 -12.50 2.96
N HIS A 98 -10.63 -12.66 4.11
CA HIS A 98 -9.28 -12.17 4.37
C HIS A 98 -8.25 -13.21 3.93
N TYR A 99 -7.16 -12.72 3.36
CA TYR A 99 -6.01 -13.52 2.95
C TYR A 99 -4.70 -12.89 3.47
N PRO A 100 -3.83 -13.65 4.17
CA PRO A 100 -4.05 -15.02 4.62
C PRO A 100 -5.16 -15.11 5.69
N ASP A 101 -5.67 -16.33 5.91
CA ASP A 101 -6.64 -16.59 6.97
C ASP A 101 -6.03 -16.25 8.35
N GLY A 102 -6.75 -15.46 9.14
CA GLY A 102 -6.26 -14.93 10.43
C GLY A 102 -5.42 -13.64 10.35
N ASP A 103 -5.28 -13.05 9.16
CA ASP A 103 -4.43 -11.90 8.83
C ASP A 103 -2.93 -12.18 8.99
N ALA A 104 -2.09 -11.46 8.24
CA ALA A 104 -0.66 -11.44 8.47
C ALA A 104 -0.35 -10.50 9.63
N ARG A 105 0.25 -11.01 10.71
CA ARG A 105 0.57 -10.25 11.93
C ARG A 105 2.05 -10.34 12.24
N ASP A 106 2.66 -9.20 12.49
CA ASP A 106 4.04 -9.10 12.87
C ASP A 106 4.32 -9.82 14.20
N ARG A 107 5.39 -10.60 14.25
CA ARG A 107 5.78 -11.36 15.45
C ARG A 107 6.54 -10.52 16.47
N GLY A 108 7.28 -9.52 16.00
CA GLY A 108 8.17 -8.70 16.82
C GLY A 108 7.63 -7.32 17.17
N GLY A 109 6.60 -6.86 16.47
CA GLY A 109 6.06 -5.52 16.57
C GLY A 109 4.55 -5.49 16.40
N ARG A 110 4.05 -4.49 15.65
CA ARG A 110 2.62 -4.13 15.63
C ARG A 110 2.03 -4.10 14.22
N GLY A 111 2.80 -4.42 13.18
CA GLY A 111 2.27 -4.39 11.83
C GLY A 111 1.27 -5.52 11.59
N ARG A 112 0.17 -5.23 10.91
CA ARG A 112 -0.78 -6.23 10.44
C ARG A 112 -1.26 -5.89 9.04
N TYR A 113 -1.53 -6.88 8.21
CA TYR A 113 -2.29 -6.69 6.98
C TYR A 113 -3.16 -7.90 6.63
N TYR A 114 -4.15 -7.66 5.79
CA TYR A 114 -4.83 -8.71 5.01
C TYR A 114 -5.13 -8.19 3.60
N TYR A 115 -5.32 -9.10 2.67
CA TYR A 115 -5.84 -8.84 1.33
C TYR A 115 -7.28 -9.34 1.21
N HIS A 116 -8.15 -8.61 0.52
CA HIS A 116 -9.45 -9.12 0.12
C HIS A 116 -9.87 -8.66 -1.28
N VAL A 117 -10.86 -9.35 -1.82
CA VAL A 117 -11.44 -9.09 -3.14
C VAL A 117 -12.90 -8.68 -2.93
N HIS A 118 -13.35 -7.69 -3.71
CA HIS A 118 -14.76 -7.27 -3.78
C HIS A 118 -15.40 -7.85 -5.05
N CYS A 119 -16.73 -7.81 -5.15
CA CYS A 119 -17.40 -8.10 -6.42
C CYS A 119 -17.03 -7.05 -7.49
N VAL A 120 -17.08 -7.45 -8.76
CA VAL A 120 -16.69 -6.58 -9.89
C VAL A 120 -17.60 -5.34 -9.98
N GLU A 121 -18.84 -5.46 -9.50
CA GLU A 121 -19.83 -4.39 -9.47
C GLU A 121 -19.50 -3.29 -8.43
N ASP A 122 -18.76 -3.62 -7.37
CA ASP A 122 -18.34 -2.68 -6.31
C ASP A 122 -16.92 -2.11 -6.56
N LEU A 123 -16.17 -2.67 -7.51
CA LEU A 123 -14.82 -2.25 -7.87
C LEU A 123 -14.83 -1.24 -9.02
N GLY A 124 -13.97 -0.22 -8.95
CA GLY A 124 -13.64 0.56 -10.14
C GLY A 124 -13.00 -0.35 -11.20
N GLU A 125 -13.18 -0.06 -12.49
CA GLU A 125 -12.87 -0.94 -13.63
C GLU A 125 -11.45 -1.56 -13.69
N ARG A 126 -10.51 -1.09 -12.84
CA ARG A 126 -9.10 -1.53 -12.80
C ARG A 126 -8.68 -2.25 -11.51
N GLU A 127 -9.52 -2.24 -10.48
CA GLU A 127 -9.16 -2.84 -9.19
C GLU A 127 -9.54 -4.33 -9.18
N HIS A 128 -8.61 -5.18 -8.76
CA HIS A 128 -8.86 -6.60 -8.49
C HIS A 128 -9.24 -6.82 -7.02
N GLY A 129 -8.61 -6.08 -6.14
CA GLY A 129 -8.80 -6.14 -4.69
C GLY A 129 -7.72 -5.31 -4.01
N HIS A 130 -7.70 -5.30 -2.69
CA HIS A 130 -6.78 -4.45 -1.95
C HIS A 130 -6.30 -5.05 -0.65
N PHE A 131 -5.10 -4.64 -0.26
CA PHE A 131 -4.62 -4.85 1.10
C PHE A 131 -5.21 -3.79 2.01
N HIS A 132 -5.57 -4.18 3.23
CA HIS A 132 -5.68 -3.25 4.35
C HIS A 132 -4.50 -3.45 5.27
N VAL A 133 -3.84 -2.35 5.63
CA VAL A 133 -2.68 -2.33 6.53
C VAL A 133 -3.08 -1.66 7.85
N PHE A 134 -2.67 -2.25 8.96
CA PHE A 134 -3.05 -1.88 10.31
C PHE A 134 -1.86 -1.80 11.25
N LEU A 135 -2.07 -1.11 12.37
CA LEU A 135 -1.27 -1.20 13.57
C LEU A 135 -2.08 -1.88 14.66
N ASP A 136 -1.60 -3.03 15.15
CA ASP A 136 -2.12 -3.67 16.35
C ASP A 136 -1.96 -2.75 17.57
N PRO A 137 -2.86 -2.84 18.56
CA PRO A 137 -2.75 -2.00 19.75
C PRO A 137 -1.41 -2.22 20.49
N PRO A 138 -0.88 -1.20 21.18
CA PRO A 138 0.26 -1.41 22.07
C PRO A 138 -0.11 -2.39 23.20
N SER A 139 0.88 -3.02 23.83
CA SER A 139 0.66 -4.11 24.81
C SER A 139 -0.23 -3.74 26.02
N GLY A 140 -0.36 -2.45 26.36
CA GLY A 140 -1.26 -1.96 27.41
C GLY A 140 -2.71 -1.75 26.98
N GLU A 141 -3.02 -1.94 25.70
CA GLU A 141 -4.33 -1.68 25.09
C GLU A 141 -4.79 -2.88 24.24
N ALA A 142 -4.32 -4.09 24.56
CA ALA A 142 -4.50 -5.30 23.74
C ALA A 142 -5.97 -5.69 23.47
N GLU A 143 -6.91 -5.18 24.26
CA GLU A 143 -8.35 -5.38 24.07
C GLU A 143 -8.94 -4.48 22.97
N LEU A 144 -8.23 -3.43 22.54
CA LEU A 144 -8.68 -2.55 21.46
C LEU A 144 -8.54 -3.23 20.10
N ALA A 145 -9.42 -2.86 19.18
CA ALA A 145 -9.28 -3.26 17.78
C ALA A 145 -8.00 -2.65 17.17
N PRO A 146 -7.44 -3.25 16.10
CA PRO A 146 -6.35 -2.65 15.34
C PRO A 146 -6.75 -1.29 14.75
N THR A 147 -5.78 -0.39 14.59
CA THR A 147 -5.99 0.91 13.92
C THR A 147 -5.64 0.77 12.44
N HIS A 148 -6.55 1.16 11.54
CA HIS A 148 -6.31 1.14 10.11
C HIS A 148 -5.35 2.26 9.71
N VAL A 149 -4.33 1.90 8.92
CA VAL A 149 -3.32 2.83 8.40
C VAL A 149 -3.69 3.24 6.98
N ILE A 150 -3.76 2.26 6.06
CA ILE A 150 -3.94 2.53 4.64
C ILE A 150 -4.45 1.29 3.90
N GLY A 151 -5.29 1.52 2.90
CA GLY A 151 -5.68 0.55 1.87
C GLY A 151 -4.75 0.66 0.66
N LEU A 152 -4.28 -0.48 0.14
CA LEU A 152 -3.42 -0.60 -1.04
C LEU A 152 -4.19 -1.30 -2.16
N ALA A 153 -4.78 -0.54 -3.08
CA ALA A 153 -5.55 -1.08 -4.19
C ALA A 153 -4.66 -1.62 -5.31
N MET A 154 -4.94 -2.85 -5.72
CA MET A 154 -4.15 -3.63 -6.64
C MET A 154 -4.94 -3.93 -7.91
N ASP A 155 -4.29 -3.85 -9.06
CA ASP A 155 -4.85 -4.39 -10.30
C ASP A 155 -4.63 -5.91 -10.42
N SER A 156 -5.21 -6.52 -11.46
CA SER A 156 -5.07 -7.96 -11.71
C SER A 156 -3.66 -8.38 -12.12
N ALA A 157 -2.79 -7.44 -12.49
CA ALA A 157 -1.38 -7.71 -12.78
C ALA A 157 -0.50 -7.64 -11.52
N GLY A 158 -1.08 -7.30 -10.36
CA GLY A 158 -0.37 -7.14 -9.09
C GLY A 158 0.32 -5.79 -8.95
N ARG A 159 -0.08 -4.77 -9.71
CA ARG A 159 0.41 -3.40 -9.58
C ARG A 159 -0.40 -2.64 -8.52
N LEU A 160 0.30 -1.87 -7.70
CA LEU A 160 -0.31 -0.89 -6.81
C LEU A 160 -0.80 0.31 -7.64
N ILE A 161 -2.10 0.57 -7.62
CA ILE A 161 -2.73 1.61 -8.44
C ILE A 161 -3.32 2.76 -7.62
N ARG A 162 -3.60 2.55 -6.33
CA ARG A 162 -4.21 3.56 -5.47
C ARG A 162 -3.95 3.29 -3.98
N LEU A 163 -3.84 4.37 -3.23
CA LEU A 163 -3.82 4.42 -1.77
C LEU A 163 -5.10 5.08 -1.26
N PHE A 164 -5.68 4.58 -0.19
CA PHE A 164 -6.89 5.19 0.39
C PHE A 164 -7.04 4.93 1.89
N THR A 165 -7.80 5.79 2.57
CA THR A 165 -8.26 5.56 3.94
C THR A 165 -9.76 5.29 3.93
N THR A 166 -10.20 4.45 4.87
CA THR A 166 -11.61 4.11 5.02
C THR A 166 -12.24 4.80 6.21
N ASN A 167 -13.57 4.78 6.25
CA ASN A 167 -14.32 5.06 7.46
C ASN A 167 -14.20 3.92 8.48
N GLY A 168 -14.39 4.21 9.77
CA GLY A 168 -14.15 3.29 10.88
C GLY A 168 -14.98 2.00 10.78
N TRP A 169 -16.27 2.12 10.44
CA TRP A 169 -17.16 0.97 10.29
C TRP A 169 -16.73 -0.02 9.21
N VAL A 170 -15.93 0.40 8.21
CA VAL A 170 -15.51 -0.46 7.09
C VAL A 170 -14.59 -1.56 7.60
N THR A 171 -13.73 -1.24 8.56
CA THR A 171 -12.73 -2.16 9.10
C THR A 171 -12.99 -2.56 10.55
N GLY A 172 -13.97 -1.93 11.22
CA GLY A 172 -14.21 -2.09 12.65
C GLY A 172 -13.02 -1.66 13.50
N GLU A 173 -12.22 -0.71 13.00
CA GLU A 173 -10.97 -0.29 13.62
C GLU A 173 -11.17 0.44 14.95
N TYR A 174 -10.12 0.45 15.77
CA TYR A 174 -9.99 1.48 16.79
C TYR A 174 -9.37 2.72 16.16
N TRP A 175 -10.22 3.71 15.87
CA TRP A 175 -9.79 4.94 15.22
C TRP A 175 -8.79 5.73 16.08
N ARG A 176 -7.74 6.24 15.44
CA ARG A 176 -6.78 7.18 16.05
C ARG A 176 -6.50 8.33 15.11
N GLU A 177 -6.22 9.50 15.68
CA GLU A 177 -5.79 10.68 14.94
C GLU A 177 -4.55 10.41 14.08
N ALA A 178 -4.48 11.10 12.94
CA ALA A 178 -3.44 10.97 11.94
C ALA A 178 -2.05 11.05 12.55
N GLU A 179 -1.79 12.06 13.39
CA GLU A 179 -0.45 12.27 13.96
C GLU A 179 -0.01 11.12 14.90
N THR A 180 -0.96 10.43 15.54
CA THR A 180 -0.65 9.23 16.34
C THR A 180 -0.20 8.08 15.45
N ILE A 181 -0.85 7.91 14.29
CA ILE A 181 -0.49 6.87 13.30
C ILE A 181 0.85 7.23 12.65
N VAL A 182 1.02 8.48 12.23
CA VAL A 182 2.24 8.99 11.57
C VAL A 182 3.48 8.79 12.45
N ALA A 183 3.37 9.03 13.76
CA ALA A 183 4.47 8.79 14.70
C ALA A 183 4.90 7.31 14.78
N ALA A 184 4.00 6.37 14.46
CA ALA A 184 4.29 4.94 14.46
C ALA A 184 4.79 4.41 13.10
N LEU A 185 4.63 5.16 12.00
CA LEU A 185 4.99 4.70 10.66
C LEU A 185 6.49 4.41 10.48
N ASP A 186 7.36 5.17 11.15
CA ASP A 186 8.81 5.01 11.00
C ASP A 186 9.30 3.64 11.50
N GLY A 187 8.59 3.06 12.47
CA GLY A 187 8.85 1.73 13.02
C GLY A 187 8.00 0.63 12.38
N PHE A 188 7.21 0.93 11.35
CA PHE A 188 6.36 -0.08 10.73
C PHE A 188 7.21 -1.13 9.99
N SER A 189 6.92 -2.38 10.30
CA SER A 189 7.35 -3.57 9.57
C SER A 189 6.37 -4.71 9.86
N VAL A 190 6.37 -5.73 9.02
CA VAL A 190 5.67 -6.98 9.27
C VAL A 190 6.64 -8.12 9.03
N GLU A 191 6.74 -9.03 9.99
CA GLU A 191 7.36 -10.34 9.83
C GLU A 191 6.39 -11.41 10.35
N SER A 192 5.50 -11.88 9.47
CA SER A 192 4.36 -12.74 9.83
C SER A 192 4.69 -14.23 9.72
N ASP A 193 5.34 -14.64 8.64
CA ASP A 193 5.65 -16.03 8.33
C ASP A 193 6.85 -16.12 7.38
N PRO A 194 7.85 -16.99 7.64
CA PRO A 194 8.98 -17.17 6.75
C PRO A 194 8.60 -17.52 5.31
N LYS A 195 7.42 -18.12 5.08
CA LYS A 195 6.91 -18.40 3.73
C LYS A 195 6.37 -17.16 3.01
N ARG A 196 6.06 -16.09 3.75
CA ARG A 196 5.53 -14.82 3.24
C ARG A 196 6.55 -13.67 3.31
N SER A 197 7.83 -13.96 3.55
CA SER A 197 8.85 -12.94 3.76
C SER A 197 8.92 -11.90 2.64
N ASP A 198 8.74 -12.30 1.39
CA ASP A 198 8.75 -11.37 0.25
C ASP A 198 7.53 -10.43 0.27
N LEU A 199 6.33 -10.94 0.59
CA LEU A 199 5.13 -10.12 0.68
C LEU A 199 5.17 -9.18 1.88
N ASP A 200 5.64 -9.69 3.02
CA ASP A 200 5.85 -8.95 4.26
C ASP A 200 6.84 -7.77 4.06
N GLU A 201 7.97 -8.02 3.39
CA GLU A 201 8.94 -7.00 3.00
C GLU A 201 8.34 -6.01 2.00
N TRP A 202 7.59 -6.49 1.00
CA TRP A 202 6.94 -5.62 0.02
C TRP A 202 5.94 -4.65 0.69
N VAL A 203 5.04 -5.13 1.56
CA VAL A 203 4.09 -4.27 2.28
C VAL A 203 4.83 -3.24 3.14
N SER A 204 5.83 -3.68 3.89
CA SER A 204 6.64 -2.82 4.76
C SER A 204 7.36 -1.72 3.98
N SER A 205 7.95 -2.09 2.85
CA SER A 205 8.68 -1.18 1.97
C SER A 205 7.77 -0.22 1.20
N VAL A 206 6.57 -0.65 0.79
CA VAL A 206 5.56 0.22 0.18
C VAL A 206 5.14 1.33 1.15
N LEU A 207 4.93 1.02 2.43
CA LEU A 207 4.57 2.03 3.43
C LEU A 207 5.67 3.08 3.61
N ARG A 208 6.94 2.67 3.57
CA ARG A 208 8.08 3.59 3.67
C ARG A 208 8.25 4.42 2.40
N LEU A 209 8.11 3.82 1.22
CA LEU A 209 8.22 4.48 -0.08
C LEU A 209 7.15 5.56 -0.28
N TYR A 210 5.90 5.28 0.09
CA TYR A 210 4.77 6.19 -0.07
C TYR A 210 4.44 6.98 1.20
N ARG A 211 5.38 7.06 2.15
CA ARG A 211 5.16 7.70 3.44
C ARG A 211 4.57 9.12 3.31
N PRO A 212 5.08 10.03 2.44
CA PRO A 212 4.48 11.37 2.31
C PRO A 212 3.01 11.33 1.90
N GLN A 213 2.67 10.48 0.92
CA GLN A 213 1.29 10.29 0.47
C GLN A 213 0.39 9.71 1.56
N ILE A 214 0.89 8.73 2.33
CA ILE A 214 0.13 8.13 3.43
C ILE A 214 -0.14 9.18 4.53
N VAL A 215 0.85 10.01 4.86
CA VAL A 215 0.68 11.13 5.81
C VAL A 215 -0.40 12.09 5.33
N ASP A 216 -0.35 12.49 4.06
CA ASP A 216 -1.36 13.39 3.47
C ASP A 216 -2.76 12.77 3.46
N LEU A 217 -2.86 11.48 3.18
CA LEU A 217 -4.13 10.76 3.20
C LEU A 217 -4.71 10.63 4.61
N LEU A 218 -3.88 10.35 5.62
CA LEU A 218 -4.31 10.30 7.03
C LEU A 218 -4.79 11.68 7.50
N ARG A 219 -4.08 12.75 7.15
CA ARG A 219 -4.52 14.13 7.45
C ARG A 219 -5.80 14.50 6.71
N GLY A 220 -5.93 14.07 5.46
CA GLY A 220 -7.15 14.22 4.66
C GLY A 220 -8.36 13.50 5.27
N ARG A 221 -8.15 12.29 5.79
CA ARG A 221 -9.17 11.50 6.52
C ARG A 221 -9.69 12.28 7.73
N ASP A 222 -8.79 12.76 8.58
CA ASP A 222 -9.15 13.51 9.78
C ASP A 222 -9.83 14.84 9.43
N ALA A 223 -9.42 15.50 8.34
CA ALA A 223 -10.08 16.70 7.84
C ALA A 223 -11.51 16.42 7.37
N ALA A 224 -11.74 15.33 6.63
CA ALA A 224 -13.07 14.93 6.19
C ALA A 224 -14.00 14.63 7.38
N LEU A 225 -13.52 13.88 8.37
CA LEU A 225 -14.28 13.60 9.60
C LEU A 225 -14.61 14.88 10.38
N ARG A 226 -13.65 15.80 10.52
CA ARG A 226 -13.88 17.09 11.18
C ARG A 226 -14.92 17.93 10.44
N GLU A 227 -14.93 17.88 9.12
CA GLU A 227 -15.91 18.60 8.31
C GLU A 227 -17.33 18.06 8.52
N ILE A 228 -17.49 16.74 8.61
CA ILE A 228 -18.77 16.09 8.97
C ILE A 228 -19.21 16.53 10.37
N PHE A 229 -18.30 16.44 11.35
CA PHE A 229 -18.58 16.81 12.74
C PHE A 229 -18.94 18.30 12.89
N THR A 230 -18.34 19.17 12.08
CA THR A 230 -18.65 20.62 12.09
C THR A 230 -20.06 20.90 11.53
N ARG A 231 -20.49 20.12 10.53
CA ARG A 231 -21.85 20.24 9.96
C ARG A 231 -22.92 19.66 10.89
N ASP A 232 -22.60 18.55 11.55
CA ASP A 232 -23.49 17.89 12.50
C ASP A 232 -22.69 17.30 13.69
N PRO A 233 -22.61 18.03 14.81
CA PRO A 233 -21.90 17.57 16.01
C PRO A 233 -22.51 16.34 16.68
N ALA A 234 -23.76 15.97 16.34
CA ALA A 234 -24.42 14.77 16.83
C ALA A 234 -24.24 13.57 15.89
N SER A 235 -23.55 13.75 14.75
CA SER A 235 -23.29 12.68 13.80
C SER A 235 -22.37 11.60 14.39
N ASP A 236 -22.71 10.35 14.12
CA ASP A 236 -21.82 9.22 14.33
C ASP A 236 -20.99 8.98 13.06
N ALA A 237 -20.11 9.94 12.74
CA ALA A 237 -19.40 9.99 11.46
C ALA A 237 -18.57 8.71 11.18
N LEU A 238 -18.08 8.05 12.23
CA LEU A 238 -17.32 6.81 12.12
C LEU A 238 -18.20 5.59 11.78
N GLU A 239 -19.51 5.68 12.03
CA GLU A 239 -20.52 4.66 11.75
C GLU A 239 -21.40 4.99 10.53
N ASP A 240 -21.13 6.10 9.83
CA ASP A 240 -21.87 6.49 8.63
C ASP A 240 -21.56 5.56 7.44
N ARG A 241 -22.48 4.60 7.23
CA ARG A 241 -22.41 3.59 6.16
C ARG A 241 -22.55 4.15 4.74
N THR A 242 -22.89 5.43 4.59
CA THR A 242 -22.91 6.10 3.28
C THR A 242 -21.50 6.54 2.84
N ILE A 243 -20.55 6.61 3.79
CA ILE A 243 -19.17 7.03 3.55
C ILE A 243 -18.24 5.85 3.81
N ARG A 244 -17.68 5.29 2.74
CA ARG A 244 -16.72 4.17 2.81
C ARG A 244 -15.26 4.66 2.81
N VAL A 245 -14.95 5.61 1.93
CA VAL A 245 -13.60 6.12 1.71
C VAL A 245 -13.55 7.58 2.13
N LEU A 246 -12.58 7.93 2.98
CA LEU A 246 -12.43 9.29 3.53
C LEU A 246 -11.33 10.09 2.82
N SER A 247 -10.33 9.42 2.25
CA SER A 247 -9.31 10.04 1.41
C SER A 247 -8.74 9.01 0.44
N THR A 248 -8.33 9.44 -0.76
CA THR A 248 -7.79 8.56 -1.79
C THR A 248 -6.78 9.27 -2.69
N MET A 249 -5.81 8.53 -3.22
CA MET A 249 -4.81 8.99 -4.17
C MET A 249 -4.42 7.85 -5.12
N ASP A 250 -4.57 8.07 -6.43
CA ASP A 250 -4.01 7.17 -7.44
C ASP A 250 -2.47 7.29 -7.43
N VAL A 251 -1.78 6.17 -7.54
CA VAL A 251 -0.31 6.08 -7.49
C VAL A 251 0.25 5.27 -8.64
N ASP A 252 1.53 5.49 -8.94
CA ASP A 252 2.27 4.80 -9.99
C ASP A 252 3.71 4.64 -9.51
N LEU A 253 4.18 3.38 -9.40
CA LEU A 253 5.49 3.06 -8.85
C LEU A 253 6.63 3.63 -9.70
N LEU A 254 6.50 3.63 -11.03
CA LEU A 254 7.51 4.18 -11.94
C LEU A 254 7.61 5.70 -11.78
N GLN A 255 6.47 6.38 -11.69
CA GLN A 255 6.42 7.83 -11.45
C GLN A 255 6.96 8.19 -10.06
N GLN A 256 6.64 7.41 -9.02
CA GLN A 256 7.14 7.60 -7.66
C GLN A 256 8.67 7.50 -7.63
N ILE A 257 9.23 6.37 -8.08
CA ILE A 257 10.69 6.17 -8.16
C ILE A 257 11.32 7.28 -8.98
N GLY A 258 10.67 7.66 -10.08
CA GLY A 258 11.21 8.69 -10.94
C GLY A 258 11.27 10.08 -10.31
N ALA A 259 10.26 10.45 -9.54
CA ALA A 259 10.28 11.69 -8.77
C ALA A 259 11.31 11.64 -7.64
N LEU A 260 11.52 10.49 -6.98
CA LEU A 260 12.58 10.33 -5.98
C LEU A 260 13.97 10.54 -6.57
N GLU A 261 14.27 9.92 -7.72
CA GLU A 261 15.56 10.05 -8.39
C GLU A 261 15.86 11.51 -8.74
N ALA A 262 14.88 12.22 -9.31
CA ALA A 262 15.03 13.64 -9.62
C ALA A 262 15.26 14.50 -8.36
N ALA A 263 14.49 14.28 -7.30
CA ALA A 263 14.66 15.01 -6.05
C ALA A 263 16.02 14.75 -5.37
N LEU A 264 16.56 13.54 -5.49
CA LEU A 264 17.90 13.18 -5.00
C LEU A 264 19.01 13.85 -5.82
N ASP A 265 18.85 13.94 -7.15
CA ASP A 265 19.80 14.62 -8.03
C ASP A 265 19.82 16.13 -7.75
N ASP A 266 18.65 16.74 -7.56
CA ASP A 266 18.52 18.15 -7.17
C ASP A 266 19.18 18.42 -5.81
N ALA A 267 18.95 17.55 -4.82
CA ALA A 267 19.59 17.66 -3.50
C ALA A 267 21.10 17.43 -3.51
N ALA A 268 21.65 16.76 -4.53
CA ALA A 268 23.08 16.55 -4.69
C ALA A 268 23.79 17.70 -5.43
N THR A 269 23.03 18.52 -6.16
CA THR A 269 23.55 19.64 -6.97
C THR A 269 23.37 21.02 -6.35
N GLY A 270 22.48 21.16 -5.36
CA GLY A 270 22.29 22.36 -4.53
C GLY A 270 23.17 22.40 -3.28
#